data_AF-A0A6P8HKP9-F1
#
_entry.id   AF-A0A6P8HKP9-F1
#
_cell.length_a   1.000
_cell.length_b   1.000
_cell.length_c   1.000
_cell.angle_alpha   90.00
_cell.angle_beta   90.00
_cell.angle_gamma   90.00
#
_symmetry.space_group_name_H-M   'P 1'
#
loop_
_entity.id
_entity.type
_entity.pdbx_description
1 polymer ?
#
loop_
_entity_poly.entity_id
_entity_poly.type
_entity_poly.pdbx_seq_one_letter_code
_entity_poly.pdbx_strand_id
1 'polypeptide(L)'
;MASLNITSLVAHIDELRSWVIQQNFDLLCINESRLDPSIPSSMVSIEGYDIHRSDRNRNGGGVCLYLKKGVNGKNRSDLTDDKVESLCFEIMKPNSKSFAVLACYRPPNYDTRSFFNIFENVLTKIDSEFKEIYILGDLNCDLLSTNINQQTRYLNTTAELFQLTQLITEPTRVTEKSKTLIDVILTNSPDRVVRSGVVHIGISDHSLVYTIRKIAIPTNNNHCKISFRSAKNFDSDKFLMDLATLPWDCLDNKESPDDMWDRWKELFLSVLDSHAPIKTKRIRNKKSPWMTTDLRKAMYDRDKMKQKATQTNSRDDWSDYKSIRNRVNNEIKRAKKSYYENHFA
;
A
#
# COMPACT_ATOMS: atom_id res chain seq x y z
N MET A 1 10.07 -2.82 -3.87
CA MET A 1 8.88 -2.04 -4.28
C MET A 1 8.08 -2.89 -5.25
N ALA A 2 6.75 -2.81 -5.23
CA ALA A 2 5.88 -3.54 -6.14
C ALA A 2 4.68 -2.71 -6.56
N SER A 3 4.07 -3.04 -7.69
CA SER A 3 2.82 -2.43 -8.19
C SER A 3 1.85 -3.48 -8.69
N LEU A 4 0.56 -3.24 -8.46
CA LEU A 4 -0.51 -4.09 -8.95
C LEU A 4 -1.74 -3.26 -9.31
N ASN A 5 -2.21 -3.36 -10.55
CA ASN A 5 -3.59 -3.00 -10.86
C ASN A 5 -4.54 -4.08 -10.31
N ILE A 6 -5.24 -3.76 -9.23
CA ILE A 6 -6.11 -4.71 -8.53
C ILE A 6 -7.54 -4.71 -9.07
N THR A 7 -7.90 -3.76 -9.93
CA THR A 7 -9.25 -3.47 -10.47
C THR A 7 -10.32 -3.12 -9.44
N SER A 8 -10.25 -3.59 -8.20
CA SER A 8 -11.07 -3.13 -7.09
C SER A 8 -10.46 -3.57 -5.76
N LEU A 9 -9.94 -2.62 -4.98
CA LEU A 9 -9.25 -2.95 -3.74
C LEU A 9 -10.21 -3.58 -2.72
N VAL A 10 -11.43 -3.06 -2.60
CA VAL A 10 -12.43 -3.55 -1.63
C VAL A 10 -12.85 -4.99 -1.92
N ALA A 11 -12.98 -5.36 -3.21
CA ALA A 11 -13.36 -6.71 -3.60
C ALA A 11 -12.27 -7.73 -3.24
N HIS A 12 -11.01 -7.32 -3.32
CA HIS A 12 -9.85 -8.21 -3.25
C HIS A 12 -8.97 -8.03 -2.01
N ILE A 13 -9.38 -7.17 -1.06
CA ILE A 13 -8.56 -6.81 0.11
C ILE A 13 -8.16 -8.02 0.97
N ASP A 14 -9.05 -9.00 1.15
CA ASP A 14 -8.79 -10.17 1.99
C ASP A 14 -7.72 -11.09 1.37
N GLU A 15 -7.73 -11.20 0.04
CA GLU A 15 -6.70 -11.91 -0.71
C GLU A 15 -5.37 -11.15 -0.67
N LEU A 16 -5.42 -9.84 -0.93
CA LEU A 16 -4.26 -8.97 -0.89
C LEU A 16 -3.57 -9.01 0.47
N ARG A 17 -4.32 -8.89 1.57
CA ARG A 17 -3.79 -9.01 2.95
C ARG A 17 -3.07 -10.35 3.15
N SER A 18 -3.69 -11.44 2.71
CA SER A 18 -3.10 -12.78 2.87
C SER A 18 -1.80 -12.94 2.10
N TRP A 19 -1.71 -12.31 0.92
CA TRP A 19 -0.55 -12.40 0.03
C TRP A 19 0.59 -11.46 0.44
N VAL A 20 0.29 -10.18 0.72
CA VAL A 20 1.30 -9.15 1.11
C VAL A 20 2.04 -9.52 2.38
N ILE A 21 1.37 -10.14 3.35
CA ILE A 21 2.01 -10.60 4.60
C ILE A 21 3.14 -11.61 4.33
N GLN A 22 3.02 -12.43 3.28
CA GLN A 22 4.02 -13.45 2.96
C GLN A 22 5.24 -12.85 2.23
N GLN A 23 5.02 -11.80 1.44
CA GLN A 23 6.03 -11.23 0.56
C GLN A 23 6.83 -10.06 1.18
N ASN A 24 6.29 -9.42 2.21
CA ASN A 24 6.99 -8.41 3.03
C ASN A 24 7.56 -7.21 2.22
N PHE A 25 6.78 -6.67 1.28
CA PHE A 25 7.18 -5.50 0.49
C PHE A 25 7.43 -4.27 1.37
N ASP A 26 8.43 -3.45 1.06
CA ASP A 26 8.63 -2.19 1.77
C ASP A 26 7.68 -1.08 1.28
N LEU A 27 7.28 -1.16 0.00
CA LEU A 27 6.35 -0.26 -0.65
C LEU A 27 5.55 -1.03 -1.70
N LEU A 28 4.23 -0.90 -1.65
CA LEU A 28 3.29 -1.53 -2.56
C LEU A 28 2.33 -0.48 -3.13
N CYS A 29 2.38 -0.27 -4.44
CA CYS A 29 1.46 0.57 -5.20
C CYS A 29 0.28 -0.28 -5.69
N ILE A 30 -0.92 0.28 -5.58
CA ILE A 30 -2.17 -0.31 -6.05
C ILE A 30 -2.82 0.68 -7.02
N ASN A 31 -3.00 0.24 -8.26
CA ASN A 31 -3.75 0.96 -9.30
C ASN A 31 -5.19 0.42 -9.36
N GLU A 32 -6.12 1.25 -9.83
CA GLU A 32 -7.57 0.99 -9.79
C GLU A 32 -8.04 0.54 -8.40
N SER A 33 -7.70 1.33 -7.38
CA SER A 33 -8.18 1.09 -6.03
C SER A 33 -9.72 1.14 -5.96
N ARG A 34 -10.35 1.95 -6.83
CA ARG A 34 -11.80 2.21 -6.93
C ARG A 34 -12.41 2.59 -5.59
N LEU A 35 -11.67 3.42 -4.85
CA LEU A 35 -12.08 3.94 -3.57
C LEU A 35 -12.72 5.33 -3.71
N ASP A 36 -13.51 5.67 -2.70
CA ASP A 36 -14.06 7.01 -2.50
C ASP A 36 -14.00 7.38 -1.01
N PRO A 37 -14.30 8.64 -0.64
CA PRO A 37 -14.26 9.10 0.74
C PRO A 37 -15.25 8.39 1.69
N SER A 38 -16.28 7.71 1.19
CA SER A 38 -17.23 6.94 2.02
C SER A 38 -16.61 5.67 2.59
N ILE A 39 -15.52 5.19 1.99
CA ILE A 39 -14.83 3.96 2.41
C ILE A 39 -13.75 4.32 3.42
N PRO A 40 -13.89 3.94 4.70
CA PRO A 40 -12.89 4.26 5.70
C PRO A 40 -11.59 3.50 5.44
N SER A 41 -10.45 4.15 5.64
CA SER A 41 -9.12 3.54 5.44
C SER A 41 -8.90 2.29 6.29
N SER A 42 -9.60 2.16 7.43
CA SER A 42 -9.59 0.95 8.26
C SER A 42 -10.08 -0.30 7.50
N MET A 43 -11.06 -0.15 6.61
CA MET A 43 -11.63 -1.24 5.82
C MET A 43 -10.60 -1.86 4.86
N VAL A 44 -9.69 -1.03 4.34
CA VAL A 44 -8.64 -1.41 3.38
C VAL A 44 -7.24 -1.39 3.98
N SER A 45 -7.11 -1.22 5.29
CA SER A 45 -5.82 -1.23 5.98
C SER A 45 -5.13 -2.61 5.89
N ILE A 46 -3.80 -2.60 5.81
CA ILE A 46 -2.96 -3.81 5.90
C ILE A 46 -2.08 -3.63 7.14
N GLU A 47 -2.10 -4.59 8.05
CA GLU A 47 -1.29 -4.51 9.28
C GLU A 47 0.20 -4.48 8.95
N GLY A 48 0.93 -3.58 9.63
CA GLY A 48 2.34 -3.33 9.34
C GLY A 48 2.59 -2.33 8.21
N TYR A 49 1.54 -1.75 7.62
CA TYR A 49 1.64 -0.71 6.59
C TYR A 49 0.81 0.51 6.95
N ASP A 50 1.28 1.66 6.53
CA ASP A 50 0.53 2.91 6.47
C ASP A 50 -0.03 3.07 5.05
N ILE A 51 -1.30 3.48 4.96
CA ILE A 51 -2.03 3.60 3.70
C ILE A 51 -2.15 5.06 3.29
N HIS A 52 -1.79 5.35 2.05
CA HIS A 52 -1.95 6.64 1.41
C HIS A 52 -2.80 6.49 0.15
N ARG A 53 -3.68 7.45 -0.10
CA ARG A 53 -4.77 7.33 -1.08
C ARG A 53 -4.87 8.59 -1.92
N SER A 54 -5.01 8.39 -3.22
CA SER A 54 -5.50 9.36 -4.18
C SER A 54 -6.76 8.75 -4.79
N ASP A 55 -7.90 9.10 -4.19
CA ASP A 55 -9.20 8.52 -4.53
C ASP A 55 -9.80 9.24 -5.75
N ARG A 56 -10.66 8.54 -6.49
CA ARG A 56 -11.41 9.13 -7.61
C ARG A 56 -12.90 8.93 -7.43
N ASN A 57 -13.40 7.75 -7.82
CA ASN A 57 -14.75 7.28 -7.56
C ASN A 57 -14.81 5.75 -7.74
N ARG A 58 -15.95 5.15 -7.40
CA ARG A 58 -16.14 3.68 -7.48
C ARG A 58 -16.27 3.13 -8.90
N ASN A 59 -16.47 4.00 -9.90
CA ASN A 59 -16.67 3.60 -11.29
C ASN A 59 -15.35 3.38 -12.03
N GLY A 60 -14.20 3.71 -11.42
CA GLY A 60 -12.89 3.42 -11.98
C GLY A 60 -11.80 4.37 -11.48
N GLY A 61 -10.55 3.93 -11.59
CA GLY A 61 -9.37 4.69 -11.17
C GLY A 61 -9.11 4.64 -9.66
N GLY A 62 -8.33 5.57 -9.19
CA GLY A 62 -7.74 5.66 -7.86
C GLY A 62 -6.37 4.99 -7.79
N VAL A 63 -5.46 5.63 -7.07
CA VAL A 63 -4.15 5.09 -6.71
C VAL A 63 -4.05 5.01 -5.20
N CYS A 64 -3.50 3.90 -4.71
CA CYS A 64 -3.23 3.70 -3.30
C CYS A 64 -1.79 3.21 -3.12
N LEU A 65 -1.11 3.70 -2.09
CA LEU A 65 0.25 3.30 -1.74
C LEU A 65 0.26 2.80 -0.30
N TYR A 66 0.75 1.58 -0.11
CA TYR A 66 1.04 1.00 1.19
C TYR A 66 2.53 1.12 1.47
N LEU A 67 2.88 1.91 2.48
CA LEU A 67 4.25 2.07 2.96
C LEU A 67 4.44 1.23 4.22
N LYS A 68 5.44 0.36 4.25
CA LYS A 68 5.69 -0.49 5.42
C LYS A 68 6.12 0.35 6.61
N LYS A 69 5.52 0.09 7.76
CA LYS A 69 5.86 0.75 9.03
C LYS A 69 7.34 0.52 9.35
N GLY A 70 8.04 1.61 9.62
CA GLY A 70 9.49 1.62 9.85
C GLY A 70 10.32 2.01 8.62
N VAL A 71 9.74 2.07 7.43
CA VAL A 71 10.35 2.74 6.28
C VAL A 71 10.13 4.24 6.43
N ASN A 72 11.22 5.02 6.38
CA ASN A 72 11.12 6.47 6.51
C ASN A 72 10.71 7.07 5.15
N GLY A 73 9.42 7.40 5.00
CA GLY A 73 8.86 7.96 3.78
C GLY A 73 7.99 9.18 4.08
N LYS A 74 8.07 10.19 3.21
CA LYS A 74 7.26 11.41 3.27
C LYS A 74 6.42 11.54 2.01
N ASN A 75 5.12 11.80 2.16
CA ASN A 75 4.25 12.13 1.03
C ASN A 75 4.63 13.52 0.50
N ARG A 76 4.89 13.62 -0.81
CA ARG A 76 5.22 14.85 -1.54
C ARG A 76 4.07 15.22 -2.48
N SER A 77 2.91 15.53 -1.90
CA SER A 77 1.71 15.96 -2.63
C SER A 77 1.92 17.28 -3.39
N ASP A 78 2.90 18.09 -2.97
CA ASP A 78 3.33 19.32 -3.64
C ASP A 78 3.96 19.07 -5.03
N LEU A 79 4.44 17.85 -5.28
CA LEU A 79 5.04 17.47 -6.56
C LEU A 79 4.03 16.85 -7.54
N THR A 80 2.85 16.46 -7.06
CA THR A 80 1.79 15.85 -7.88
C THR A 80 0.78 16.88 -8.39
N ASP A 81 -0.10 16.46 -9.29
CA ASP A 81 -1.20 17.27 -9.83
C ASP A 81 -2.51 16.50 -9.71
N ASP A 82 -3.58 17.15 -9.23
CA ASP A 82 -4.88 16.52 -8.96
C ASP A 82 -5.57 15.99 -10.23
N LYS A 83 -5.17 16.45 -11.43
CA LYS A 83 -5.70 15.96 -12.71
C LYS A 83 -5.11 14.62 -13.13
N VAL A 84 -4.05 14.16 -12.45
CA VAL A 84 -3.38 12.89 -12.69
C VAL A 84 -3.48 12.03 -11.43
N GLU A 85 -3.97 10.82 -11.60
CA GLU A 85 -4.11 9.88 -10.49
C GLU A 85 -2.73 9.37 -10.08
N SER A 86 -2.13 10.04 -9.10
CA SER A 86 -0.75 9.77 -8.68
C SER A 86 -0.51 10.05 -7.20
N LEU A 87 0.54 9.42 -6.66
CA LEU A 87 1.07 9.64 -5.32
C LEU A 87 2.60 9.67 -5.41
N CYS A 88 3.23 10.74 -4.94
CA CYS A 88 4.69 10.86 -4.88
C CYS A 88 5.17 10.70 -3.43
N PHE A 89 6.16 9.82 -3.23
CA PHE A 89 6.78 9.57 -1.94
C PHE A 89 8.28 9.79 -2.01
N GLU A 90 8.79 10.62 -1.11
CA GLU A 90 10.21 10.71 -0.82
C GLU A 90 10.60 9.62 0.17
N ILE A 91 11.47 8.71 -0.24
CA ILE A 91 12.03 7.67 0.63
C ILE A 91 13.40 8.11 1.14
N MET A 92 13.47 8.32 2.45
CA MET A 92 14.68 8.76 3.15
C MET A 92 15.55 7.56 3.50
N LYS A 93 16.82 7.61 3.12
CA LYS A 93 17.83 6.61 3.47
C LYS A 93 18.65 7.13 4.64
N PRO A 94 19.00 6.29 5.64
CA PRO A 94 19.95 6.70 6.65
C PRO A 94 21.29 7.05 6.02
N ASN A 95 21.81 8.23 6.37
CA ASN A 95 23.13 8.70 5.94
C ASN A 95 23.31 8.74 4.40
N SER A 96 22.23 8.86 3.62
CA SER A 96 22.29 8.92 2.15
C SER A 96 21.15 9.77 1.59
N LYS A 97 21.36 10.36 0.40
CA LYS A 97 20.37 11.21 -0.28
C LYS A 97 19.08 10.43 -0.55
N SER A 98 17.93 11.00 -0.23
CA SER A 98 16.61 10.40 -0.51
C SER A 98 16.38 10.16 -2.02
N PHE A 99 15.35 9.38 -2.33
CA PHE A 99 14.90 9.13 -3.70
C PHE A 99 13.38 9.21 -3.78
N ALA A 100 12.86 9.54 -4.96
CA ALA A 100 11.42 9.65 -5.18
C ALA A 100 10.82 8.35 -5.72
N VAL A 101 9.61 8.05 -5.27
CA VAL A 101 8.77 6.97 -5.78
C VAL A 101 7.42 7.56 -6.18
N LEU A 102 7.14 7.57 -7.48
CA LEU A 102 5.89 8.04 -8.06
C LEU A 102 5.01 6.83 -8.42
N ALA A 103 3.93 6.63 -7.67
CA ALA A 103 2.85 5.73 -8.07
C ALA A 103 1.90 6.50 -9.00
N CYS A 104 1.64 5.99 -10.20
CA CYS A 104 0.82 6.69 -11.20
C CYS A 104 -0.13 5.74 -11.92
N TYR A 105 -1.35 6.18 -12.17
CA TYR A 105 -2.32 5.52 -13.02
C TYR A 105 -2.77 6.46 -14.14
N ARG A 106 -2.73 5.96 -15.38
CA ARG A 106 -3.34 6.64 -16.52
C ARG A 106 -4.58 5.86 -16.96
N PRO A 107 -5.79 6.43 -16.86
CA PRO A 107 -6.98 5.81 -17.42
C PRO A 107 -6.84 5.62 -18.94
N PRO A 108 -7.33 4.51 -19.52
CA PRO A 108 -7.14 4.21 -20.94
C PRO A 108 -7.75 5.27 -21.88
N ASN A 109 -8.87 5.87 -21.46
CA ASN A 109 -9.61 6.87 -22.22
C ASN A 109 -9.23 8.32 -21.90
N TYR A 110 -8.18 8.55 -21.10
CA TYR A 110 -7.71 9.90 -20.80
C TYR A 110 -6.98 10.49 -22.01
N ASP A 111 -7.23 11.75 -22.34
CA ASP A 111 -6.57 12.44 -23.46
C ASP A 111 -5.03 12.36 -23.34
N THR A 112 -4.40 11.71 -24.32
CA THR A 112 -2.97 11.39 -24.29
C THR A 112 -2.12 12.63 -24.09
N ARG A 113 -2.35 13.68 -24.89
CA ARG A 113 -1.50 14.89 -24.85
C ARG A 113 -1.64 15.62 -23.53
N SER A 114 -2.87 15.80 -23.05
CA SER A 114 -3.16 16.45 -21.78
C SER A 114 -2.51 15.69 -20.60
N PHE A 115 -2.59 14.35 -20.60
CA PHE A 115 -1.94 13.53 -19.58
C PHE A 115 -0.42 13.73 -19.58
N PHE A 116 0.23 13.56 -20.74
CA PHE A 116 1.69 13.60 -20.81
C PHE A 116 2.25 15.00 -20.54
N ASN A 117 1.55 16.07 -20.93
CA ASN A 117 1.96 17.43 -20.54
C ASN A 117 1.99 17.61 -19.01
N ILE A 118 0.98 17.11 -18.30
CA ILE A 118 0.94 17.19 -16.83
C ILE A 118 1.97 16.26 -16.22
N PHE A 119 2.10 15.04 -16.75
CA PHE A 119 3.06 14.05 -16.30
C PHE A 119 4.50 14.55 -16.44
N GLU A 120 4.87 15.17 -17.56
CA GLU A 120 6.18 15.78 -17.78
C GLU A 120 6.45 16.95 -16.82
N ASN A 121 5.44 17.77 -16.52
CA ASN A 121 5.58 18.83 -15.51
C ASN A 121 5.82 18.23 -14.11
N VAL A 122 5.11 17.17 -13.74
CA VAL A 122 5.33 16.44 -12.48
C VAL A 122 6.74 15.87 -12.43
N LEU A 123 7.20 15.22 -13.51
CA LEU A 123 8.55 14.68 -13.59
C LEU A 123 9.63 15.76 -13.52
N THR A 124 9.41 16.91 -14.16
CA THR A 124 10.34 18.06 -14.09
C THR A 124 10.50 18.56 -12.66
N LYS A 125 9.40 18.66 -11.89
CA LYS A 125 9.46 19.02 -10.47
C LYS A 125 10.26 17.98 -9.68
N ILE A 126 9.99 16.69 -9.89
CA ILE A 126 10.66 15.60 -9.18
C ILE A 126 12.16 15.56 -9.52
N ASP A 127 12.52 15.68 -10.79
CA ASP A 127 13.91 15.64 -11.27
C ASP A 127 14.75 16.81 -10.73
N SER A 128 14.13 17.98 -10.53
CA SER A 128 14.82 19.12 -9.92
C SER A 128 15.19 18.92 -8.44
N GLU A 129 14.48 18.05 -7.72
CA GLU A 129 14.73 17.78 -6.30
C GLU A 129 15.46 16.45 -6.05
N PHE A 130 15.20 15.42 -6.86
CA PHE A 130 15.65 14.06 -6.63
C PHE A 130 16.54 13.56 -7.75
N LYS A 131 17.75 13.12 -7.39
CA LYS A 131 18.68 12.48 -8.33
C LYS A 131 18.25 11.08 -8.75
N GLU A 132 17.39 10.44 -7.97
CA GLU A 132 16.97 9.06 -8.18
C GLU A 132 15.45 8.98 -8.10
N ILE A 133 14.85 8.41 -9.16
CA ILE A 133 13.41 8.36 -9.36
C ILE A 133 13.00 6.93 -9.71
N TYR A 134 11.90 6.47 -9.13
CA TYR A 134 11.18 5.27 -9.53
C TYR A 134 9.74 5.63 -9.83
N ILE A 135 9.22 5.22 -10.98
CA ILE A 135 7.83 5.40 -11.36
C ILE A 135 7.21 4.01 -11.48
N LEU A 136 6.10 3.78 -10.80
CA LEU A 136 5.39 2.51 -10.80
C LEU A 136 3.92 2.71 -11.11
N GLY A 137 3.35 1.82 -11.92
CA GLY A 137 1.91 1.71 -12.07
C GLY A 137 1.44 1.43 -13.49
N ASP A 138 0.13 1.40 -13.67
CA ASP A 138 -0.51 1.13 -14.96
C ASP A 138 -0.73 2.43 -15.75
N LEU A 139 0.04 2.59 -16.81
CA LEU A 139 -0.04 3.76 -17.69
C LEU A 139 -0.89 3.50 -18.94
N ASN A 140 -1.45 2.30 -19.11
CA ASN A 140 -2.20 1.90 -20.31
C ASN A 140 -1.43 2.21 -21.62
N CYS A 141 -0.10 2.06 -21.59
CA CYS A 141 0.82 2.23 -22.73
C CYS A 141 1.48 0.88 -22.98
N ASP A 142 1.16 0.23 -24.10
CA ASP A 142 1.62 -1.13 -24.37
C ASP A 142 3.01 -1.12 -24.99
N LEU A 143 4.02 -1.39 -24.15
CA LEU A 143 5.43 -1.38 -24.53
C LEU A 143 5.87 -2.62 -25.32
N LEU A 144 5.00 -3.64 -25.46
CA LEU A 144 5.28 -4.83 -26.29
C LEU A 144 4.65 -4.76 -27.69
N SER A 145 3.78 -3.78 -27.96
CA SER A 145 3.10 -3.68 -29.25
C SER A 145 4.08 -3.35 -30.37
N THR A 146 4.02 -4.12 -31.47
CA THR A 146 4.75 -3.80 -32.71
C THR A 146 4.22 -2.52 -33.37
N ASN A 147 2.92 -2.26 -33.23
CA ASN A 147 2.27 -1.04 -33.71
C ASN A 147 2.18 -0.05 -32.55
N ILE A 148 3.21 0.78 -32.40
CA ILE A 148 3.31 1.73 -31.29
C ILE A 148 2.23 2.81 -31.44
N ASN A 149 1.24 2.77 -30.54
CA ASN A 149 0.18 3.77 -30.49
C ASN A 149 0.70 5.14 -29.99
N GLN A 150 -0.15 6.16 -30.04
CA GLN A 150 0.26 7.53 -29.70
C GLN A 150 0.76 7.64 -28.26
N GLN A 151 0.04 7.08 -27.29
CA GLN A 151 0.39 7.16 -25.87
C GLN A 151 1.71 6.46 -25.53
N THR A 152 2.01 5.34 -26.18
CA THR A 152 3.28 4.63 -25.98
C THR A 152 4.44 5.42 -26.59
N ARG A 153 4.22 6.11 -27.72
CA ARG A 153 5.22 7.04 -28.27
C ARG A 153 5.53 8.18 -27.31
N TYR A 154 4.50 8.82 -26.76
CA TYR A 154 4.69 9.85 -25.73
C TYR A 154 5.45 9.31 -24.52
N LEU A 155 5.08 8.13 -24.00
CA LEU A 155 5.80 7.51 -22.89
C LEU A 155 7.29 7.28 -23.19
N ASN A 156 7.61 6.77 -24.38
CA ASN A 156 9.00 6.56 -24.79
C ASN A 156 9.77 7.87 -24.90
N THR A 157 9.18 8.90 -25.50
CA THR A 157 9.79 10.24 -25.58
C THR A 157 10.01 10.83 -24.19
N THR A 158 9.01 10.77 -23.29
CA THR A 158 9.17 11.21 -21.90
C THR A 158 10.25 10.39 -21.19
N ALA A 159 10.29 9.07 -21.38
CA ALA A 159 11.30 8.22 -20.78
C ALA A 159 12.73 8.59 -21.24
N GLU A 160 12.92 8.85 -22.53
CA GLU A 160 14.19 9.32 -23.08
C GLU A 160 14.61 10.68 -22.50
N LEU A 161 13.68 11.64 -22.41
CA LEU A 161 13.94 12.99 -21.87
C LEU A 161 14.45 12.95 -20.42
N PHE A 162 13.86 12.09 -19.59
CA PHE A 162 14.22 11.95 -18.16
C PHE A 162 15.20 10.80 -17.89
N GLN A 163 15.81 10.21 -18.94
CA GLN A 163 16.77 9.09 -18.84
C GLN A 163 16.20 7.90 -18.05
N LEU A 164 14.89 7.66 -18.17
CA LEU A 164 14.17 6.60 -17.50
C LEU A 164 14.30 5.30 -18.29
N THR A 165 14.78 4.26 -17.62
CA THR A 165 14.84 2.89 -18.14
C THR A 165 13.66 2.09 -17.61
N GLN A 166 12.95 1.41 -18.51
CA GLN A 166 11.92 0.45 -18.15
C GLN A 166 12.55 -0.88 -17.71
N LEU A 167 12.20 -1.33 -16.50
CA LEU A 167 12.79 -2.52 -15.89
C LEU A 167 12.03 -3.82 -16.16
N ILE A 168 10.77 -3.73 -16.58
CA ILE A 168 9.91 -4.89 -16.88
C ILE A 168 9.96 -5.16 -18.37
N THR A 169 10.19 -6.42 -18.73
CA THR A 169 10.31 -6.88 -20.13
C THR A 169 9.27 -7.95 -20.49
N GLU A 170 8.54 -8.46 -19.51
CA GLU A 170 7.53 -9.51 -19.67
C GLU A 170 6.11 -8.93 -19.68
N PRO A 171 5.13 -9.59 -20.33
CA PRO A 171 3.74 -9.14 -20.32
C PRO A 171 3.16 -9.05 -18.90
N THR A 172 2.51 -7.93 -18.58
CA THR A 172 1.95 -7.67 -17.24
C THR A 172 0.46 -7.94 -17.18
N ARG A 173 -0.26 -7.74 -18.29
CA ARG A 173 -1.65 -8.14 -18.43
C ARG A 173 -1.75 -9.23 -19.49
N VAL A 174 -2.12 -10.43 -19.04
CA VAL A 174 -2.21 -11.62 -19.89
C VAL A 174 -3.63 -12.15 -19.80
N THR A 175 -4.29 -12.16 -20.95
CA THR A 175 -5.61 -12.75 -21.14
C THR A 175 -5.50 -13.85 -22.20
N GLU A 176 -6.57 -14.62 -22.38
CA GLU A 176 -6.66 -15.62 -23.47
C GLU A 176 -6.46 -15.00 -24.87
N LYS A 177 -6.76 -13.69 -25.03
CA LYS A 177 -6.76 -13.01 -26.32
C LYS A 177 -5.61 -12.03 -26.51
N SER A 178 -4.96 -11.60 -25.44
CA SER A 178 -3.94 -10.54 -25.48
C SER A 178 -2.85 -10.72 -24.44
N LYS A 179 -1.65 -10.27 -24.77
CA LYS A 179 -0.50 -10.17 -23.87
C LYS A 179 0.09 -8.77 -24.04
N THR A 180 -0.06 -7.93 -23.03
CA THR A 180 0.36 -6.51 -23.09
C THR A 180 1.22 -6.15 -21.89
N LEU A 181 2.15 -5.23 -22.08
CA LEU A 181 2.98 -4.67 -21.01
C LEU A 181 2.55 -3.23 -20.78
N ILE A 182 1.67 -3.03 -19.81
CA ILE A 182 1.07 -1.73 -19.49
C ILE A 182 1.35 -1.29 -18.05
N ASP A 183 1.73 -2.23 -17.17
CA ASP A 183 2.18 -1.96 -15.82
C ASP A 183 3.70 -1.75 -15.85
N VAL A 184 4.16 -0.54 -15.56
CA VAL A 184 5.56 -0.14 -15.76
C VAL A 184 6.31 0.01 -14.44
N ILE A 185 7.63 -0.17 -14.51
CA ILE A 185 8.57 0.25 -13.49
C ILE A 185 9.73 0.97 -14.19
N LEU A 186 9.67 2.30 -14.19
CA LEU A 186 10.66 3.17 -14.82
C LEU A 186 11.62 3.71 -13.77
N THR A 187 12.92 3.79 -14.08
CA THR A 187 13.91 4.43 -13.20
C THR A 187 15.07 5.05 -13.96
N ASN A 188 15.61 6.15 -13.45
CA ASN A 188 16.84 6.75 -13.95
C ASN A 188 18.12 6.16 -13.30
N SER A 189 17.98 5.18 -12.40
CA SER A 189 19.10 4.52 -11.71
C SER A 189 19.01 3.00 -11.80
N PRO A 190 19.00 2.40 -13.01
CA PRO A 190 18.88 0.95 -13.18
C PRO A 190 20.05 0.17 -12.54
N ASP A 191 21.22 0.79 -12.40
CA ASP A 191 22.41 0.26 -11.73
C ASP A 191 22.19 -0.08 -10.24
N ARG A 192 21.19 0.55 -9.60
CA ARG A 192 20.84 0.33 -8.19
C ARG A 192 19.83 -0.79 -7.98
N VAL A 193 19.30 -1.34 -9.06
CA VAL A 193 18.32 -2.41 -9.07
C VAL A 193 19.05 -3.75 -9.11
N VAL A 194 18.74 -4.61 -8.14
CA VAL A 194 19.27 -5.98 -8.06
C VAL A 194 18.44 -6.92 -8.94
N ARG A 195 17.12 -6.75 -8.91
CA ARG A 195 16.19 -7.63 -9.61
C ARG A 195 14.87 -6.92 -9.87
N SER A 196 14.30 -7.12 -11.04
CA SER A 196 12.92 -6.78 -11.38
C SER A 196 12.22 -8.00 -11.96
N GLY A 197 10.89 -7.98 -12.04
CA GLY A 197 10.14 -9.03 -12.72
C GLY A 197 8.65 -8.95 -12.53
N VAL A 198 7.96 -9.96 -13.06
CA VAL A 198 6.51 -10.11 -13.03
C VAL A 198 6.12 -11.33 -12.20
N VAL A 199 5.06 -11.21 -11.41
CA VAL A 199 4.44 -12.31 -10.68
C VAL A 199 2.98 -12.42 -11.07
N HIS A 200 2.62 -13.50 -11.76
CA HIS A 200 1.25 -13.77 -12.19
C HIS A 200 0.38 -14.23 -11.01
N ILE A 201 -0.23 -13.27 -10.32
CA ILE A 201 -1.15 -13.53 -9.20
C ILE A 201 -2.60 -13.65 -9.67
N GLY A 202 -3.40 -14.53 -9.07
CA GLY A 202 -4.80 -14.76 -9.46
C GLY A 202 -5.82 -13.77 -8.90
N ILE A 203 -5.37 -12.68 -8.27
CA ILE A 203 -6.23 -11.64 -7.67
C ILE A 203 -6.91 -10.79 -8.76
N SER A 204 -6.13 -10.40 -9.78
CA SER A 204 -6.55 -9.53 -10.90
C SER A 204 -6.23 -10.22 -12.23
N ASP A 205 -6.75 -9.71 -13.35
CA ASP A 205 -6.25 -10.06 -14.69
C ASP A 205 -4.85 -9.49 -14.95
N HIS A 206 -4.48 -8.43 -14.24
CA HIS A 206 -3.10 -7.93 -14.18
C HIS A 206 -2.20 -8.82 -13.31
N SER A 207 -0.90 -8.71 -13.57
CA SER A 207 0.17 -9.35 -12.83
C SER A 207 0.86 -8.30 -11.98
N LEU A 208 1.41 -8.73 -10.85
CA LEU A 208 2.19 -7.83 -10.01
C LEU A 208 3.58 -7.63 -10.62
N VAL A 209 3.98 -6.37 -10.77
CA VAL A 209 5.34 -6.00 -11.16
C VAL A 209 6.13 -5.63 -9.91
N TYR A 210 7.41 -6.01 -9.86
CA TYR A 210 8.25 -5.66 -8.72
C TYR A 210 9.67 -5.28 -9.14
N THR A 211 10.32 -4.53 -8.24
CA THR A 211 11.74 -4.22 -8.31
C THR A 211 12.35 -4.26 -6.90
N ILE A 212 13.57 -4.79 -6.81
CA ILE A 212 14.37 -4.91 -5.61
C ILE A 212 15.56 -3.98 -5.77
N ARG A 213 15.51 -2.86 -5.05
CA ARG A 213 16.59 -1.89 -4.98
C ARG A 213 17.49 -2.21 -3.79
N LYS A 214 18.81 -2.20 -3.98
CA LYS A 214 19.75 -2.43 -2.86
C LYS A 214 19.74 -1.23 -1.91
N ILE A 215 19.25 -1.42 -0.68
CA ILE A 215 19.27 -0.39 0.35
C ILE A 215 19.65 -1.01 1.69
N ALA A 216 20.63 -0.40 2.38
CA ALA A 216 20.85 -0.67 3.79
C ALA A 216 19.87 0.18 4.61
N ILE A 217 18.60 -0.23 4.65
CA ILE A 217 17.64 0.36 5.61
C ILE A 217 17.75 -0.50 6.87
N PRO A 218 18.11 0.07 8.04
CA PRO A 218 17.87 -0.56 9.31
C PRO A 218 16.36 -0.69 9.43
N THR A 219 15.85 -1.90 9.20
CA THR A 219 14.45 -2.21 9.46
C THR A 219 14.27 -2.10 10.96
N ASN A 220 13.65 -1.01 11.42
CA ASN A 220 13.03 -1.01 12.73
C ASN A 220 11.88 -2.02 12.66
N ASN A 221 12.17 -3.29 12.98
CA ASN A 221 11.18 -4.37 13.15
C ASN A 221 10.32 -4.12 14.39
N ASN A 222 9.81 -2.91 14.53
CA ASN A 222 8.93 -2.52 15.59
C ASN A 222 7.57 -3.12 15.27
N HIS A 223 7.28 -4.25 15.91
CA HIS A 223 5.95 -4.81 15.93
C HIS A 223 4.93 -3.73 16.26
N CYS A 224 3.74 -3.79 15.66
CA CYS A 224 2.67 -2.85 15.96
C CYS A 224 2.32 -2.98 17.44
N LYS A 225 2.74 -1.99 18.23
CA LYS A 225 2.51 -1.87 19.66
C LYS A 225 1.41 -0.83 19.82
N ILE A 226 0.35 -1.18 20.55
CA ILE A 226 -0.58 -0.18 21.05
C ILE A 226 -0.29 0.06 22.52
N SER A 227 -0.26 1.33 22.90
CA SER A 227 -0.25 1.75 24.29
C SER A 227 -1.67 2.10 24.67
N PHE A 228 -2.18 1.47 25.73
CA PHE A 228 -3.48 1.79 26.28
C PHE A 228 -3.38 1.83 27.80
N ARG A 229 -4.24 2.63 28.43
CA ARG A 229 -4.30 2.72 29.87
C ARG A 229 -5.09 1.54 30.42
N SER A 230 -4.49 0.72 31.28
CA SER A 230 -5.09 -0.53 31.74
C SER A 230 -5.91 -0.29 33.01
N ALA A 231 -7.24 -0.17 32.88
CA ALA A 231 -8.16 -0.06 34.02
C ALA A 231 -8.53 -1.41 34.67
N LYS A 232 -7.82 -2.50 34.36
CA LYS A 232 -8.20 -3.86 34.77
C LYS A 232 -8.24 -4.04 36.30
N ASN A 233 -7.35 -3.35 37.02
CA ASN A 233 -7.24 -3.39 38.47
C ASN A 233 -7.47 -1.99 39.07
N PHE A 234 -8.18 -1.11 38.36
CA PHE A 234 -8.41 0.25 38.83
C PHE A 234 -9.42 0.24 39.97
N ASP A 235 -9.04 0.85 41.09
CA ASP A 235 -9.85 0.99 42.30
C ASP A 235 -10.13 2.48 42.48
N SER A 236 -11.40 2.88 42.30
CA SER A 236 -11.80 4.29 42.36
C SER A 236 -11.54 4.93 43.71
N ASP A 237 -11.74 4.18 44.79
CA ASP A 237 -11.70 4.72 46.13
C ASP A 237 -10.25 4.97 46.55
N LYS A 238 -9.34 4.03 46.24
CA LYS A 238 -7.91 4.24 46.46
C LYS A 238 -7.32 5.32 45.57
N PHE A 239 -7.79 5.44 44.33
CA PHE A 239 -7.35 6.51 43.44
C PHE A 239 -7.73 7.90 43.99
N LEU A 240 -8.95 8.06 44.49
CA LEU A 240 -9.40 9.31 45.11
C LEU A 240 -8.64 9.61 46.42
N MET A 241 -8.37 8.59 47.24
CA MET A 241 -7.55 8.74 48.45
C MET A 241 -6.14 9.22 48.10
N ASP A 242 -5.47 8.58 47.14
CA ASP A 242 -4.11 8.96 46.76
C ASP A 242 -4.06 10.36 46.13
N LEU A 243 -5.06 10.73 45.31
CA LEU A 243 -5.20 12.11 44.80
C LEU A 243 -5.35 13.15 45.92
N ALA A 244 -6.09 12.82 46.98
CA ALA A 244 -6.29 13.72 48.12
C ALA A 244 -5.00 13.91 48.94
N THR A 245 -4.05 12.97 48.89
CA THR A 245 -2.76 13.08 49.59
C THR A 245 -1.70 13.90 48.84
N LEU A 246 -1.96 14.27 47.59
CA LEU A 246 -0.99 15.04 46.80
C LEU A 246 -0.87 16.49 47.29
N PRO A 247 0.35 17.06 47.27
CA PRO A 247 0.58 18.44 47.71
C PRO A 247 0.19 19.44 46.61
N TRP A 248 -1.11 19.63 46.41
CA TRP A 248 -1.63 20.56 45.40
C TRP A 248 -1.20 22.01 45.62
N ASP A 249 -0.94 22.39 46.87
CA ASP A 249 -0.48 23.72 47.29
C ASP A 249 0.86 24.12 46.65
N CYS A 250 1.64 23.17 46.11
CA CYS A 250 2.87 23.49 45.38
C CYS A 250 2.64 24.19 44.03
N LEU A 251 1.38 24.28 43.57
CA LEU A 251 0.97 24.98 42.35
C LEU A 251 0.86 26.49 42.54
N ASP A 252 0.55 26.94 43.75
CA ASP A 252 0.36 28.37 44.07
C ASP A 252 1.67 29.17 44.01
N ASN A 253 2.82 28.48 44.03
CA ASN A 253 4.16 29.06 44.02
C ASN A 253 4.78 29.15 42.61
N LYS A 254 3.99 29.02 41.54
CA LYS A 254 4.48 29.08 40.15
C LYS A 254 4.10 30.39 39.49
N GLU A 255 5.05 30.98 38.76
CA GLU A 255 4.90 32.32 38.15
C GLU A 255 4.17 32.29 36.80
N SER A 256 4.19 31.15 36.11
CA SER A 256 3.54 30.97 34.80
C SER A 256 2.39 29.97 34.85
N PRO A 257 1.24 30.25 34.19
CA PRO A 257 0.18 29.28 33.99
C PRO A 257 0.64 27.97 33.32
N ASP A 258 1.65 28.05 32.44
CA ASP A 258 2.21 26.87 31.78
C ASP A 258 2.95 25.97 32.80
N ASP A 259 3.72 26.56 33.72
CA ASP A 259 4.43 25.84 34.77
C ASP A 259 3.46 25.22 35.79
N MET A 260 2.35 25.91 36.09
CA MET A 260 1.27 25.38 36.92
C MET A 260 0.63 24.16 36.27
N TRP A 261 0.32 24.25 34.98
CA TRP A 261 -0.29 23.15 34.24
C TRP A 261 0.63 21.93 34.17
N ASP A 262 1.90 22.13 33.83
CA ASP A 262 2.87 21.03 33.75
C ASP A 262 3.03 20.35 35.10
N ARG A 263 3.11 21.13 36.19
CA ARG A 263 3.24 20.56 37.53
C ARG A 263 1.99 19.82 37.98
N TRP A 264 0.80 20.37 37.72
CA TRP A 264 -0.47 19.70 38.02
C TRP A 264 -0.58 18.38 37.26
N LYS A 265 -0.25 18.42 35.97
CA LYS A 265 -0.31 17.26 35.07
C LYS A 265 0.66 16.17 35.53
N GLU A 266 1.87 16.51 35.96
CA GLU A 266 2.82 15.55 36.54
C GLU A 266 2.24 14.86 37.78
N LEU A 267 1.72 15.63 38.73
CA LEU A 267 1.14 15.11 39.97
C LEU A 267 -0.04 14.18 39.69
N PHE A 268 -0.98 14.63 38.86
CA PHE A 268 -2.15 13.84 38.46
C PHE A 268 -1.76 12.56 37.71
N LEU A 269 -0.86 12.66 36.71
CA LEU A 269 -0.41 11.51 35.93
C LEU A 269 0.36 10.51 36.78
N SER A 270 1.10 10.95 37.81
CA SER A 270 1.84 10.04 38.70
C SER A 270 0.90 9.08 39.46
N VAL A 271 -0.21 9.60 39.99
CA VAL A 271 -1.23 8.78 40.67
C VAL A 271 -2.00 7.96 39.63
N LEU A 272 -2.37 8.56 38.51
CA LEU A 272 -3.09 7.84 37.46
C LEU A 272 -2.27 6.68 36.85
N ASP A 273 -0.96 6.83 36.72
CA ASP A 273 -0.06 5.79 36.22
C ASP A 273 0.14 4.65 37.23
N SER A 274 0.04 4.93 38.54
CA SER A 274 0.02 3.90 39.59
C SER A 274 -1.26 3.05 39.53
N HIS A 275 -2.41 3.69 39.43
CA HIS A 275 -3.73 3.03 39.49
C HIS A 275 -4.19 2.44 38.16
N ALA A 276 -3.84 3.09 37.06
CA ALA A 276 -4.17 2.66 35.71
C ALA A 276 -2.94 2.80 34.81
N PRO A 277 -1.92 1.93 34.94
CA PRO A 277 -0.69 2.05 34.19
C PRO A 277 -0.91 1.94 32.68
N ILE A 278 -0.12 2.71 31.93
CA ILE A 278 -0.02 2.54 30.47
C ILE A 278 0.65 1.19 30.20
N LYS A 279 -0.10 0.29 29.56
CA LYS A 279 0.42 -1.00 29.10
C LYS A 279 0.60 -0.96 27.60
N THR A 280 1.75 -1.44 27.17
CA THR A 280 2.06 -1.61 25.77
C THR A 280 1.85 -3.05 25.38
N LYS A 281 0.89 -3.32 24.51
CA LYS A 281 0.63 -4.68 24.01
C LYS A 281 1.00 -4.78 22.54
N ARG A 282 1.73 -5.84 22.21
CA ARG A 282 1.97 -6.26 20.83
C ARG A 282 0.66 -6.78 20.25
N ILE A 283 0.21 -6.15 19.17
CA ILE A 283 -0.88 -6.69 18.36
C ILE A 283 -0.27 -7.75 17.43
N ARG A 284 -1.00 -8.86 17.28
CA ARG A 284 -0.75 -9.84 16.25
C ARG A 284 -1.87 -9.70 15.21
N ASN A 285 -1.51 -9.88 13.94
CA ASN A 285 -2.42 -10.00 12.80
C ASN A 285 -3.80 -10.50 13.19
N LYS A 286 -4.82 -9.61 13.14
CA LYS A 286 -6.20 -10.06 13.00
C LYS A 286 -6.31 -10.70 11.61
N LYS A 287 -5.97 -11.98 11.52
CA LYS A 287 -6.23 -12.78 10.32
C LYS A 287 -7.72 -12.64 10.03
N SER A 288 -8.09 -12.38 8.78
CA SER A 288 -9.48 -12.45 8.35
C SER A 288 -10.02 -13.82 8.80
N PRO A 289 -10.98 -13.89 9.74
CA PRO A 289 -11.33 -15.14 10.42
C PRO A 289 -11.84 -16.22 9.46
N TRP A 290 -12.47 -15.80 8.37
CA TRP A 290 -12.94 -16.67 7.28
C TRP A 290 -11.82 -17.18 6.36
N MET A 291 -10.59 -16.66 6.46
CA MET A 291 -9.46 -17.14 5.66
C MET A 291 -8.82 -18.38 6.31
N THR A 292 -9.39 -19.54 5.98
CA THR A 292 -8.91 -20.85 6.45
C THR A 292 -7.63 -21.30 5.73
N THR A 293 -7.00 -22.37 6.23
CA THR A 293 -5.85 -23.01 5.55
C THR A 293 -6.23 -23.57 4.18
N ASP A 294 -7.40 -24.18 4.08
CA ASP A 294 -7.89 -24.80 2.84
C ASP A 294 -8.17 -23.73 1.78
N LEU A 295 -8.74 -22.59 2.18
CA LEU A 295 -8.98 -21.49 1.26
C LEU A 295 -7.67 -20.87 0.74
N ARG A 296 -6.64 -20.77 1.59
CA ARG A 296 -5.30 -20.34 1.15
C ARG A 296 -4.68 -21.34 0.17
N LYS A 297 -4.86 -22.64 0.39
CA LYS A 297 -4.41 -23.68 -0.53
C LYS A 297 -5.12 -23.56 -1.88
N ALA A 298 -6.44 -23.36 -1.87
CA ALA A 298 -7.21 -23.16 -3.09
C ALA A 298 -6.77 -21.91 -3.88
N MET A 299 -6.45 -20.80 -3.19
CA MET A 299 -5.84 -19.62 -3.81
C MET A 299 -4.47 -19.90 -4.42
N TYR A 300 -3.62 -20.66 -3.72
CA TYR A 300 -2.32 -21.06 -4.24
C TYR A 300 -2.45 -21.91 -5.51
N ASP A 301 -3.35 -22.89 -5.50
CA ASP A 301 -3.61 -23.75 -6.66
C ASP A 301 -4.13 -22.93 -7.85
N ARG A 302 -5.02 -21.96 -7.59
CA ARG A 302 -5.48 -20.99 -8.61
C ARG A 302 -4.34 -20.20 -9.22
N ASP A 303 -3.44 -19.66 -8.41
CA ASP A 303 -2.33 -18.83 -8.87
C ASP A 303 -1.33 -19.68 -9.68
N LYS A 304 -1.08 -20.92 -9.27
CA LYS A 304 -0.31 -21.90 -10.04
C LYS A 304 -0.94 -22.19 -11.40
N MET A 305 -2.27 -22.33 -11.47
CA MET A 305 -2.98 -22.52 -12.74
C MET A 305 -2.95 -21.26 -13.60
N LYS A 306 -3.00 -20.05 -13.03
CA LYS A 306 -2.78 -18.81 -13.79
C LYS A 306 -1.40 -18.82 -14.44
N GLN A 307 -0.36 -19.15 -13.67
CA GLN A 307 1.00 -19.23 -14.19
C GLN A 307 1.10 -20.24 -15.33
N LYS A 308 0.52 -21.44 -15.16
CA LYS A 308 0.46 -22.47 -16.21
C LYS A 308 -0.23 -21.96 -17.46
N ALA A 309 -1.45 -21.42 -17.34
CA ALA A 309 -2.23 -20.90 -18.47
C ALA A 309 -1.51 -19.76 -19.21
N THR A 310 -0.82 -18.88 -18.48
CA THR A 310 -0.01 -17.81 -19.09
C THR A 310 1.17 -18.37 -19.89
N GLN A 311 1.82 -19.42 -19.38
CA GLN A 311 2.98 -20.06 -20.03
C GLN A 311 2.57 -20.89 -21.25
N THR A 312 1.56 -21.74 -21.13
CA THR A 312 1.12 -22.64 -22.22
C THR A 312 0.27 -21.92 -23.26
N ASN A 313 -0.45 -20.88 -22.84
CA ASN A 313 -1.46 -20.19 -23.65
C ASN A 313 -2.52 -21.13 -24.27
N SER A 314 -2.76 -22.29 -23.65
CA SER A 314 -3.75 -23.27 -24.12
C SER A 314 -5.16 -22.85 -23.70
N ARG A 315 -6.14 -23.03 -24.58
CA ARG A 315 -7.56 -22.77 -24.27
C ARG A 315 -8.05 -23.63 -23.11
N ASP A 316 -7.58 -24.87 -23.01
CA ASP A 316 -7.96 -25.79 -21.94
C ASP A 316 -7.41 -25.32 -20.60
N ASP A 317 -6.13 -24.94 -20.53
CA ASP A 317 -5.53 -24.39 -19.30
C ASP A 317 -6.21 -23.08 -18.86
N TRP A 318 -6.59 -22.23 -19.82
CA TRP A 318 -7.38 -21.02 -19.54
C TRP A 318 -8.78 -21.34 -19.02
N SER A 319 -9.42 -22.39 -19.56
CA SER A 319 -10.73 -22.88 -19.10
C SER A 319 -10.64 -23.41 -17.66
N ASP A 320 -9.64 -24.24 -17.38
CA ASP A 320 -9.35 -24.80 -16.06
C ASP A 320 -9.08 -23.69 -15.03
N TYR A 321 -8.23 -22.72 -15.40
CA TYR A 321 -7.98 -21.55 -14.57
C TYR A 321 -9.26 -20.76 -14.28
N LYS A 322 -10.11 -20.50 -15.29
CA LYS A 322 -11.38 -19.78 -15.09
C LYS A 322 -12.30 -20.54 -14.13
N SER A 323 -12.40 -21.86 -14.27
CA SER A 323 -13.19 -22.72 -13.38
C SER A 323 -12.70 -22.62 -11.93
N ILE A 324 -11.40 -22.80 -11.71
CA ILE A 324 -10.78 -22.73 -10.37
C ILE A 324 -10.90 -21.32 -9.78
N ARG A 325 -10.66 -20.26 -10.57
CA ARG A 325 -10.81 -18.87 -10.14
C ARG A 325 -12.24 -18.59 -9.66
N ASN A 326 -13.24 -18.99 -10.43
CA ASN A 326 -14.64 -18.77 -10.08
C ASN A 326 -15.01 -19.55 -8.81
N ARG A 327 -14.51 -20.78 -8.66
CA ARG A 327 -14.68 -21.58 -7.45
C ARG A 327 -14.09 -20.89 -6.22
N VAL A 328 -12.82 -20.47 -6.28
CA VAL A 328 -12.14 -19.77 -5.18
C VAL A 328 -12.87 -18.47 -4.80
N ASN A 329 -13.27 -17.67 -5.78
CA ASN A 329 -14.01 -16.42 -5.53
C ASN A 329 -15.35 -16.69 -4.81
N ASN A 330 -16.04 -17.78 -5.17
CA ASN A 330 -17.28 -18.18 -4.51
C ASN A 330 -17.04 -18.73 -3.10
N GLU A 331 -15.97 -19.51 -2.90
CA GLU A 331 -15.56 -20.01 -1.59
C GLU A 331 -15.23 -18.86 -0.63
N ILE A 332 -14.49 -17.84 -1.08
CA ILE A 332 -14.19 -16.63 -0.30
C ILE A 332 -15.49 -15.92 0.11
N LYS A 333 -16.41 -15.69 -0.84
CA LYS A 333 -17.70 -15.04 -0.57
C LYS A 333 -18.53 -15.83 0.43
N ARG A 334 -18.61 -17.16 0.30
CA ARG A 334 -19.35 -18.04 1.22
C ARG A 334 -18.74 -18.05 2.61
N ALA A 335 -17.43 -18.19 2.71
CA ALA A 335 -16.72 -18.19 3.99
C ALA A 335 -16.94 -16.87 4.73
N LYS A 336 -16.87 -15.74 4.01
CA LYS A 336 -17.15 -14.41 4.57
C LYS A 336 -18.60 -14.28 5.03
N LYS A 337 -19.56 -14.67 4.19
CA LYS A 337 -21.00 -14.64 4.54
C LYS A 337 -21.30 -15.47 5.78
N SER A 338 -20.86 -16.74 5.80
CA SER A 338 -21.06 -17.65 6.93
C SER A 338 -20.45 -17.13 8.23
N TYR A 339 -19.28 -16.50 8.17
CA TYR A 339 -18.69 -15.88 9.36
C TYR A 339 -19.59 -14.78 9.94
N TYR A 340 -20.10 -13.88 9.09
CA TYR A 340 -20.97 -12.80 9.55
C TYR A 340 -22.32 -13.31 10.08
N GLU A 341 -22.94 -14.27 9.39
CA GLU A 341 -24.19 -14.89 9.84
C GLU A 341 -24.03 -15.59 11.19
N ASN A 342 -22.90 -16.25 11.45
CA ASN A 342 -22.69 -17.01 12.68
C ASN A 342 -22.21 -16.18 13.89
N HIS A 343 -21.65 -14.98 13.67
CA HIS A 343 -21.03 -14.17 14.75
C HIS A 343 -21.78 -12.89 15.06
N PHE A 344 -22.69 -12.45 14.19
CA PHE A 344 -23.41 -11.19 14.32
C PHE A 344 -24.91 -11.28 14.04
N ALA A 345 -25.45 -12.50 13.81
CA ALA A 345 -26.88 -12.77 13.98
C ALA A 345 -27.13 -13.16 15.44
#